data_AF-A0A8K0SNT4-F1
#
_entry.id   AF-A0A8K0SNT4-F1
#
_cell.length_a   1.000
_cell.length_b   1.000
_cell.length_c   1.000
_cell.angle_alpha   90.00
_cell.angle_beta   90.00
_cell.angle_gamma   90.00
#
_symmetry.space_group_name_H-M   'P 1'
#
loop_
_entity.id
_entity.type
_entity.pdbx_description
1 polymer ?
#
loop_
_entity_poly.entity_id
_entity_poly.type
_entity_poly.pdbx_seq_one_letter_code
_entity_poly.pdbx_strand_id
1 'polypeptide(L)'
;MDYPQIPASTMLPYSPAALPSEPDPLPTALTSPPAPQRGGKNIFAFWHSGLRTLPPYLLRNVLAWYQRFSPVGWHIYVLDTVPDSPLNVANFIDTNSPSVVPEAFTKGTIGGGFVAQHTSDLVRFPLLLRYGGAYLDVSLLQFGDLNWLWDQHLANPDSPYEFSGYTMGDPPEHISIVNFAMMAIADCPLVLRAHRILLKLWEGKTSTAGAHASPLVSHVPLMRVPDGLVQSEDGQEKMDINDEGMTDYAIQIQCFGSAERWLDEAGGWNGPEYVRTKCWLYSMIDMAYVSEQLTGWNSRRQYELLATKLPSSGEAESDDQKLAREIVEKSIAQSWSLKLAHGFSAKLFGAPTLGFLWRANPGSDCADGTYAGWLRWAQLNLMQTNPPKPLVVPEYSPTMVASLDAML
;
A
#
# COMPACT_ATOMS: atom_id res chain seq x y z
N MET A 1 -20.70 -20.99 8.42
CA MET A 1 -19.76 -22.13 8.32
C MET A 1 -18.65 -21.87 9.31
N ASP A 2 -18.23 -22.89 10.06
CA ASP A 2 -17.14 -22.76 11.01
C ASP A 2 -15.83 -23.07 10.30
N TYR A 3 -14.98 -22.05 10.15
CA TYR A 3 -13.66 -22.21 9.55
C TYR A 3 -12.67 -22.80 10.57
N PRO A 4 -11.62 -23.52 10.13
CA PRO A 4 -10.60 -24.03 11.03
C PRO A 4 -9.87 -22.90 11.78
N GLN A 5 -9.41 -23.19 13.00
CA GLN A 5 -8.58 -22.28 13.78
C GLN A 5 -7.23 -22.09 13.07
N ILE A 6 -6.78 -20.83 12.93
CA ILE A 6 -5.44 -20.53 12.41
C ILE A 6 -4.44 -20.49 13.58
N PRO A 7 -3.34 -21.26 13.55
CA PRO A 7 -2.29 -21.20 14.57
C PRO A 7 -1.70 -19.79 14.71
N ALA A 8 -1.25 -19.43 15.93
CA ALA A 8 -0.68 -18.11 16.25
C ALA A 8 -1.59 -16.91 15.91
N SER A 9 -2.90 -17.14 15.92
CA SER A 9 -3.91 -16.10 15.81
C SER A 9 -4.95 -16.24 16.93
N THR A 10 -5.61 -15.12 17.24
CA THR A 10 -6.71 -15.04 18.20
C THR A 10 -7.85 -14.22 17.59
N MET A 11 -9.07 -14.44 18.09
CA MET A 11 -10.19 -13.56 17.77
C MET A 11 -9.86 -12.12 18.16
N LEU A 12 -10.40 -11.16 17.40
CA LEU A 12 -10.34 -9.75 17.76
C LEU A 12 -10.94 -9.52 19.16
N PRO A 13 -10.37 -8.62 19.96
CA PRO A 13 -10.88 -8.32 21.31
C PRO A 13 -12.16 -7.47 21.29
N TYR A 14 -12.70 -7.17 20.11
CA TYR A 14 -13.92 -6.42 19.88
C TYR A 14 -14.70 -7.06 18.72
N SER A 15 -16.00 -6.80 18.67
CA SER A 15 -16.84 -7.25 17.57
C SER A 15 -16.64 -6.36 16.33
N PRO A 16 -16.45 -6.93 15.13
CA PRO A 16 -16.46 -6.16 13.90
C PRO A 16 -17.78 -5.39 13.73
N ALA A 17 -17.71 -4.20 13.13
CA ALA A 17 -18.89 -3.42 12.80
C ALA A 17 -19.79 -4.19 11.81
N ALA A 18 -21.10 -4.08 12.04
CA ALA A 18 -22.09 -4.60 11.11
C ALA A 18 -22.16 -3.72 9.86
N LEU A 19 -22.38 -4.35 8.71
CA LEU A 19 -22.74 -3.61 7.49
C LEU A 19 -24.25 -3.35 7.48
N PRO A 20 -24.70 -2.23 6.86
CA PRO A 20 -26.11 -2.00 6.63
C PRO A 20 -26.75 -3.16 5.87
N SER A 21 -28.02 -3.45 6.17
CA SER A 21 -28.84 -4.31 5.32
C SER A 21 -29.16 -3.61 4.00
N GLU A 22 -29.43 -4.39 2.95
CA GLU A 22 -29.95 -3.91 1.66
C GLU A 22 -31.05 -2.84 1.81
N PRO A 23 -31.12 -1.85 0.89
CA PRO A 23 -30.61 -1.87 -0.48
C PRO A 23 -29.27 -1.15 -0.76
N ASP A 24 -28.64 -0.48 0.23
CA ASP A 24 -27.31 0.13 0.06
C ASP A 24 -26.33 -0.45 1.09
N PRO A 25 -25.43 -1.35 0.68
CA PRO A 25 -24.52 -2.03 1.60
C PRO A 25 -23.39 -1.12 2.11
N LEU A 26 -23.32 0.14 1.66
CA LEU A 26 -22.27 1.07 2.08
C LEU A 26 -22.65 1.81 3.37
N PRO A 27 -21.86 1.68 4.45
CA PRO A 27 -22.00 2.51 5.63
C PRO A 27 -21.93 4.00 5.31
N THR A 28 -22.79 4.82 5.92
CA THR A 28 -22.74 6.29 5.80
C THR A 28 -21.37 6.85 6.18
N ALA A 29 -20.69 6.21 7.13
CA ALA A 29 -19.34 6.57 7.54
C ALA A 29 -18.29 6.44 6.42
N LEU A 30 -18.56 5.68 5.34
CA LEU A 30 -17.69 5.58 4.18
C LEU A 30 -18.05 6.56 3.06
N THR A 31 -19.31 6.99 2.98
CA THR A 31 -19.81 7.89 1.91
C THR A 31 -19.90 9.35 2.34
N SER A 32 -19.94 9.60 3.65
CA SER A 32 -19.95 10.92 4.28
C SER A 32 -19.23 10.85 5.62
N PRO A 33 -17.91 10.55 5.63
CA PRO A 33 -17.14 10.51 6.86
C PRO A 33 -17.06 11.91 7.52
N PRO A 34 -16.83 11.98 8.85
CA PRO A 34 -16.50 13.24 9.51
C PRO A 34 -15.19 13.82 8.93
N ALA A 35 -14.92 15.10 9.17
CA ALA A 35 -13.65 15.70 8.77
C ALA A 35 -12.46 14.98 9.44
N PRO A 36 -11.36 14.69 8.71
CA PRO A 36 -10.20 14.03 9.30
C PRO A 36 -9.56 14.90 10.38
N GLN A 37 -9.18 14.25 11.49
CA GLN A 37 -8.50 14.91 12.59
C GLN A 37 -6.99 14.81 12.39
N ARG A 38 -6.28 15.93 12.57
CA ARG A 38 -4.81 15.92 12.55
C ARG A 38 -4.26 15.15 13.74
N GLY A 39 -3.36 14.19 13.48
CA GLY A 39 -2.87 13.24 14.48
C GLY A 39 -3.89 12.15 14.86
N GLY A 40 -5.00 12.06 14.13
CA GLY A 40 -6.05 11.08 14.37
C GLY A 40 -5.84 9.75 13.65
N LYS A 41 -6.68 8.79 14.00
CA LYS A 41 -6.79 7.47 13.34
C LYS A 41 -7.53 7.60 12.01
N ASN A 42 -6.80 8.01 10.97
CA ASN A 42 -7.33 8.14 9.61
C ASN A 42 -6.73 7.06 8.71
N ILE A 43 -7.56 6.37 7.93
CA ILE A 43 -7.12 5.51 6.82
C ILE A 43 -7.53 6.18 5.52
N PHE A 44 -6.56 6.69 4.78
CA PHE A 44 -6.75 7.24 3.45
C PHE A 44 -6.50 6.17 2.39
N ALA A 45 -7.30 6.20 1.34
CA ALA A 45 -7.12 5.44 0.12
C ALA A 45 -7.60 6.29 -1.06
N PHE A 46 -7.31 5.87 -2.28
CA PHE A 46 -7.73 6.60 -3.48
C PHE A 46 -8.33 5.68 -4.53
N TRP A 47 -9.40 6.14 -5.15
CA TRP A 47 -9.98 5.58 -6.36
C TRP A 47 -10.60 6.69 -7.20
N HIS A 48 -9.91 7.07 -8.29
CA HIS A 48 -10.23 8.25 -9.11
C HIS A 48 -11.72 8.43 -9.48
N SER A 49 -12.45 7.33 -9.69
CA SER A 49 -13.86 7.31 -10.09
C SER A 49 -14.86 7.12 -8.94
N GLY A 50 -14.40 7.17 -7.69
CA GLY A 50 -15.25 7.14 -6.49
C GLY A 50 -15.51 5.74 -5.94
N LEU A 51 -15.74 5.65 -4.62
CA LEU A 51 -15.93 4.42 -3.85
C LEU A 51 -16.86 3.39 -4.50
N ARG A 52 -18.01 3.85 -5.04
CA ARG A 52 -19.04 2.98 -5.64
C ARG A 52 -18.60 2.28 -6.93
N THR A 53 -17.53 2.75 -7.57
CA THR A 53 -17.00 2.18 -8.81
C THR A 53 -15.88 1.17 -8.56
N LEU A 54 -15.50 0.94 -7.30
CA LEU A 54 -14.55 -0.11 -6.97
C LEU A 54 -15.05 -1.46 -7.46
N PRO A 55 -14.20 -2.25 -8.13
CA PRO A 55 -14.47 -3.66 -8.36
C PRO A 55 -14.86 -4.37 -7.04
N PRO A 56 -15.80 -5.35 -7.08
CA PRO A 56 -16.34 -5.95 -5.86
C PRO A 56 -15.29 -6.47 -4.85
N TYR A 57 -14.16 -7.03 -5.32
CA TYR A 57 -13.09 -7.53 -4.44
C TYR A 57 -12.26 -6.44 -3.78
N LEU A 58 -12.12 -5.27 -4.40
CA LEU A 58 -11.51 -4.10 -3.77
C LEU A 58 -12.48 -3.44 -2.80
N LEU A 59 -13.77 -3.37 -3.15
CA LEU A 59 -14.78 -2.86 -2.24
C LEU A 59 -14.85 -3.71 -0.96
N ARG A 60 -14.74 -5.04 -1.07
CA ARG A 60 -14.65 -5.94 0.10
C ARG A 60 -13.43 -5.68 0.97
N ASN A 61 -12.29 -5.26 0.39
CA ASN A 61 -11.14 -4.84 1.21
C ASN A 61 -11.51 -3.62 2.07
N VAL A 62 -12.08 -2.58 1.45
CA VAL A 62 -12.49 -1.35 2.15
C VAL A 62 -13.55 -1.64 3.21
N LEU A 63 -14.55 -2.47 2.90
CA LEU A 63 -15.57 -2.88 3.86
C LEU A 63 -14.94 -3.66 5.03
N ALA A 64 -14.01 -4.58 4.77
CA ALA A 64 -13.29 -5.28 5.83
C ALA A 64 -12.50 -4.30 6.72
N TRP A 65 -11.87 -3.26 6.16
CA TRP A 65 -11.22 -2.21 6.94
C TRP A 65 -12.21 -1.44 7.81
N TYR A 66 -13.37 -1.06 7.25
CA TYR A 66 -14.44 -0.41 8.01
C TYR A 66 -14.88 -1.28 9.19
N GLN A 67 -15.30 -2.51 8.90
CA GLN A 67 -15.82 -3.41 9.92
C GLN A 67 -14.78 -3.68 11.01
N ARG A 68 -13.51 -3.81 10.64
CA ARG A 68 -12.43 -4.10 11.59
C ARG A 68 -11.99 -2.88 12.38
N PHE A 69 -11.79 -1.73 11.75
CA PHE A 69 -11.09 -0.61 12.39
C PHE A 69 -12.01 0.50 12.88
N SER A 70 -13.23 0.64 12.35
CA SER A 70 -14.17 1.64 12.84
C SER A 70 -14.59 1.45 14.32
N PRO A 71 -14.78 0.21 14.84
CA PRO A 71 -15.11 0.01 16.26
C PRO A 71 -14.03 0.51 17.23
N VAL A 72 -12.78 0.63 16.75
CA VAL A 72 -11.63 1.11 17.53
C VAL A 72 -11.18 2.52 17.12
N GLY A 73 -12.08 3.27 16.49
CA GLY A 73 -11.96 4.71 16.28
C GLY A 73 -11.30 5.14 14.97
N TRP A 74 -11.05 4.24 14.02
CA TRP A 74 -10.53 4.64 12.71
C TRP A 74 -11.64 5.15 11.79
N HIS A 75 -11.33 6.22 11.06
CA HIS A 75 -12.14 6.73 9.96
C HIS A 75 -11.49 6.40 8.63
N ILE A 76 -12.28 5.92 7.67
CA ILE A 76 -11.79 5.46 6.36
C ILE A 76 -12.28 6.44 5.28
N TYR A 77 -11.35 6.90 4.45
CA TYR A 77 -11.57 7.88 3.40
C TYR A 77 -11.08 7.31 2.08
N VAL A 78 -12.01 6.86 1.22
CA VAL A 78 -11.68 6.48 -0.17
C VAL A 78 -11.89 7.70 -1.06
N LEU A 79 -10.83 8.48 -1.21
CA LEU A 79 -10.87 9.75 -1.93
C LEU A 79 -10.92 9.55 -3.44
N ASP A 80 -11.46 10.54 -4.14
CA ASP A 80 -11.65 10.50 -5.58
C ASP A 80 -11.42 11.87 -6.25
N THR A 81 -11.57 11.91 -7.58
CA THR A 81 -11.54 13.15 -8.37
C THR A 81 -12.90 13.44 -9.01
N VAL A 82 -13.98 12.84 -8.48
CA VAL A 82 -15.32 12.99 -9.04
C VAL A 82 -15.85 14.38 -8.66
N PRO A 83 -16.31 15.20 -9.63
CA PRO A 83 -16.89 16.51 -9.32
C PRO A 83 -18.02 16.40 -8.29
N ASP A 84 -18.07 17.36 -7.36
CA ASP A 84 -19.08 17.45 -6.29
C ASP A 84 -19.12 16.26 -5.32
N SER A 85 -18.20 15.29 -5.43
CA SER A 85 -18.08 14.21 -4.44
C SER A 85 -17.69 14.78 -3.08
N PRO A 86 -18.33 14.36 -1.97
CA PRO A 86 -17.87 14.72 -0.63
C PRO A 86 -16.47 14.17 -0.35
N LEU A 87 -16.06 13.11 -1.07
CA LEU A 87 -14.75 12.48 -0.99
C LEU A 87 -13.77 12.98 -2.05
N ASN A 88 -14.13 14.05 -2.79
CA ASN A 88 -13.20 14.67 -3.72
C ASN A 88 -11.96 15.16 -2.97
N VAL A 89 -10.78 14.83 -3.46
CA VAL A 89 -9.47 15.21 -2.87
C VAL A 89 -9.34 16.71 -2.55
N ALA A 90 -9.99 17.59 -3.31
CA ALA A 90 -9.98 19.03 -3.06
C ALA A 90 -10.62 19.45 -1.72
N ASN A 91 -11.44 18.58 -1.11
CA ASN A 91 -12.01 18.82 0.22
C ASN A 91 -11.02 18.50 1.36
N PHE A 92 -9.91 17.81 1.06
CA PHE A 92 -8.98 17.27 2.04
C PHE A 92 -7.59 17.90 1.97
N ILE A 93 -7.16 18.35 0.79
CA ILE A 93 -5.86 19.01 0.59
C ILE A 93 -6.05 20.24 -0.31
N ASP A 94 -5.15 21.23 -0.19
CA ASP A 94 -5.19 22.41 -1.05
C ASP A 94 -4.66 22.07 -2.45
N THR A 95 -5.58 21.71 -3.34
CA THR A 95 -5.26 21.31 -4.73
C THR A 95 -4.91 22.49 -5.65
N ASN A 96 -4.95 23.73 -5.12
CA ASN A 96 -4.54 24.93 -5.85
C ASN A 96 -3.17 25.46 -5.42
N SER A 97 -2.59 24.91 -4.35
CA SER A 97 -1.28 25.34 -3.88
C SER A 97 -0.14 24.54 -4.55
N PRO A 98 0.83 25.20 -5.20
CA PRO A 98 2.01 24.53 -5.76
C PRO A 98 2.93 23.91 -4.68
N SER A 99 2.74 24.26 -3.40
CA SER A 99 3.44 23.63 -2.28
C SER A 99 2.80 22.32 -1.81
N VAL A 100 1.66 21.92 -2.39
CA VAL A 100 0.89 20.73 -2.00
C VAL A 100 0.72 19.78 -3.18
N VAL A 101 0.43 20.29 -4.37
CA VAL A 101 0.31 19.49 -5.61
C VAL A 101 1.00 20.20 -6.77
N PRO A 102 1.52 19.48 -7.78
CA PRO A 102 2.12 20.12 -8.94
C PRO A 102 1.06 20.77 -9.83
N GLU A 103 1.48 21.72 -10.66
CA GLU A 103 0.62 22.43 -11.62
C GLU A 103 -0.19 21.48 -12.51
N ALA A 104 0.40 20.35 -12.92
CA ALA A 104 -0.30 19.36 -13.74
C ALA A 104 -1.50 18.73 -13.03
N PHE A 105 -1.46 18.61 -11.70
CA PHE A 105 -2.59 18.16 -10.91
C PHE A 105 -3.69 19.22 -10.92
N THR A 106 -3.34 20.46 -10.55
CA THR A 106 -4.29 21.59 -10.49
C THR A 106 -4.99 21.84 -11.82
N LYS A 107 -4.27 21.71 -12.94
CA LYS A 107 -4.82 21.92 -14.28
C LYS A 107 -5.50 20.68 -14.88
N GLY A 108 -5.47 19.53 -14.20
CA GLY A 108 -6.01 18.27 -14.73
C GLY A 108 -5.27 17.79 -15.98
N THR A 109 -3.98 18.08 -16.10
CA THR A 109 -3.14 17.75 -17.26
C THR A 109 -2.18 16.60 -17.02
N ILE A 110 -2.31 15.86 -15.91
CA ILE A 110 -1.57 14.61 -15.69
C ILE A 110 -1.89 13.64 -16.83
N GLY A 111 -0.87 13.21 -17.57
CA GLY A 111 -0.98 12.38 -18.76
C GLY A 111 -0.30 11.01 -18.63
N GLY A 112 -0.25 10.30 -19.75
CA GLY A 112 0.34 8.96 -19.86
C GLY A 112 -0.62 7.83 -19.50
N GLY A 113 -0.18 6.57 -19.66
CA GLY A 113 -1.02 5.38 -19.45
C GLY A 113 -1.41 5.07 -17.99
N PHE A 114 -0.92 5.86 -17.03
CA PHE A 114 -1.06 5.60 -15.59
C PHE A 114 -1.58 6.83 -14.81
N VAL A 115 -2.38 7.70 -15.43
CA VAL A 115 -2.93 8.92 -14.81
C VAL A 115 -3.51 8.65 -13.41
N ALA A 116 -4.34 7.63 -13.26
CA ALA A 116 -4.98 7.33 -11.98
C ALA A 116 -3.97 6.94 -10.88
N GLN A 117 -2.91 6.21 -11.24
CA GLN A 117 -1.82 5.88 -10.32
C GLN A 117 -1.04 7.14 -9.94
N HIS A 118 -0.58 7.92 -10.91
CA HIS A 118 0.17 9.14 -10.63
C HIS A 118 -0.64 10.18 -9.84
N THR A 119 -1.95 10.26 -10.07
CA THR A 119 -2.86 11.09 -9.27
C THR A 119 -2.91 10.60 -7.82
N SER A 120 -2.99 9.29 -7.61
CA SER A 120 -2.92 8.68 -6.28
C SER A 120 -1.60 9.00 -5.58
N ASP A 121 -0.45 8.82 -6.28
CA ASP A 121 0.88 9.17 -5.80
C ASP A 121 0.93 10.63 -5.30
N LEU A 122 0.45 11.59 -6.09
CA LEU A 122 0.47 13.01 -5.72
C LEU A 122 -0.44 13.38 -4.54
N VAL A 123 -1.37 12.51 -4.17
CA VAL A 123 -2.30 12.73 -3.05
C VAL A 123 -1.81 12.10 -1.74
N ARG A 124 -0.99 11.03 -1.79
CA ARG A 124 -0.56 10.27 -0.59
C ARG A 124 0.15 11.15 0.44
N PHE A 125 1.19 11.87 0.01
CA PHE A 125 2.03 12.65 0.93
C PHE A 125 1.31 13.85 1.52
N PRO A 126 0.59 14.69 0.75
CA PRO A 126 -0.20 15.78 1.32
C PRO A 126 -1.15 15.35 2.44
N LEU A 127 -1.81 14.19 2.29
CA LEU A 127 -2.71 13.66 3.32
C LEU A 127 -1.97 13.26 4.59
N LEU A 128 -0.89 12.49 4.44
CA LEU A 128 -0.08 12.06 5.58
C LEU A 128 0.57 13.25 6.29
N LEU A 129 1.04 14.26 5.56
CA LEU A 129 1.58 15.48 6.15
C LEU A 129 0.53 16.25 6.93
N ARG A 130 -0.64 16.49 6.32
CA ARG A 130 -1.69 17.30 6.93
C ARG A 130 -2.34 16.62 8.13
N TYR A 131 -2.57 15.31 8.05
CA TYR A 131 -3.41 14.59 9.01
C TYR A 131 -2.70 13.49 9.78
N GLY A 132 -1.58 12.96 9.29
CA GLY A 132 -1.05 11.68 9.74
C GLY A 132 -2.00 10.53 9.43
N GLY A 133 -1.83 9.41 10.15
CA GLY A 133 -2.64 8.20 9.97
C GLY A 133 -1.99 7.26 8.95
N ALA A 134 -2.81 6.45 8.30
CA ALA A 134 -2.40 5.48 7.30
C ALA A 134 -2.84 5.90 5.89
N TYR A 135 -2.01 5.61 4.90
CA TYR A 135 -2.39 5.54 3.50
C TYR A 135 -2.29 4.11 3.02
N LEU A 136 -3.37 3.55 2.49
CA LEU A 136 -3.43 2.18 1.96
C LEU A 136 -3.98 2.20 0.53
N ASP A 137 -3.32 1.50 -0.37
CA ASP A 137 -3.93 1.15 -1.65
C ASP A 137 -5.14 0.23 -1.41
N VAL A 138 -6.25 0.49 -2.12
CA VAL A 138 -7.50 -0.30 -2.05
C VAL A 138 -7.31 -1.80 -2.34
N SER A 139 -6.17 -2.17 -2.93
CA SER A 139 -5.81 -3.55 -3.26
C SER A 139 -5.14 -4.34 -2.13
N LEU A 140 -5.09 -3.78 -0.91
CA LEU A 140 -4.56 -4.46 0.27
C LEU A 140 -5.62 -5.22 1.05
N LEU A 141 -5.35 -6.48 1.34
CA LEU A 141 -5.98 -7.17 2.45
C LEU A 141 -5.15 -6.90 3.71
N GLN A 142 -5.69 -6.08 4.62
CA GLN A 142 -5.01 -5.74 5.86
C GLN A 142 -5.31 -6.77 6.95
N PHE A 143 -4.27 -7.40 7.52
CA PHE A 143 -4.39 -8.39 8.59
C PHE A 143 -3.77 -7.92 9.90
N GLY A 144 -2.70 -7.14 9.82
CA GLY A 144 -2.02 -6.58 10.97
C GLY A 144 -2.90 -5.61 11.74
N ASP A 145 -2.69 -5.55 13.05
CA ASP A 145 -3.38 -4.63 13.94
C ASP A 145 -2.83 -3.21 13.80
N LEU A 146 -3.45 -2.43 12.90
CA LEU A 146 -3.14 -1.00 12.73
C LEU A 146 -3.37 -0.21 14.03
N ASN A 147 -4.34 -0.63 14.86
CA ASN A 147 -4.63 0.06 16.10
C ASN A 147 -3.46 -0.07 17.08
N TRP A 148 -2.94 -1.29 17.25
CA TRP A 148 -1.76 -1.53 18.05
C TRP A 148 -0.55 -0.75 17.55
N LEU A 149 -0.24 -0.81 16.25
CA LEU A 149 0.91 -0.12 15.68
C LEU A 149 0.80 1.40 15.83
N TRP A 150 -0.39 1.96 15.64
CA TRP A 150 -0.62 3.40 15.84
C TRP A 150 -0.50 3.80 17.31
N ASP A 151 -1.27 3.17 18.20
CA ASP A 151 -1.36 3.60 19.61
C ASP A 151 -0.07 3.34 20.38
N GLN A 152 0.64 2.25 20.08
CA GLN A 152 1.84 1.87 20.83
C GLN A 152 3.12 2.47 20.27
N HIS A 153 3.17 2.76 18.96
CA HIS A 153 4.42 3.13 18.28
C HIS A 153 4.41 4.48 17.58
N LEU A 154 3.34 4.90 16.91
CA LEU A 154 3.38 6.17 16.15
C LEU A 154 2.77 7.35 16.92
N ALA A 155 1.62 7.16 17.55
CA ALA A 155 0.97 8.19 18.35
C ALA A 155 1.50 8.27 19.79
N ASN A 156 2.33 7.30 20.19
CA ASN A 156 2.93 7.25 21.51
C ASN A 156 4.16 8.17 21.58
N PRO A 157 4.14 9.25 22.37
CA PRO A 157 5.26 10.18 22.46
C PRO A 157 6.53 9.57 23.10
N ASP A 158 6.39 8.46 23.84
CA ASP A 158 7.52 7.74 24.42
C ASP A 158 8.15 6.75 23.43
N SER A 159 7.50 6.51 22.28
CA SER A 159 8.04 5.68 21.22
C SER A 159 8.89 6.52 20.27
N PRO A 160 10.03 6.00 19.77
CA PRO A 160 10.86 6.76 18.86
C PRO A 160 10.28 6.81 17.44
N TYR A 161 9.28 5.99 17.09
CA TYR A 161 8.84 5.82 15.72
C TYR A 161 7.91 6.94 15.25
N GLU A 162 8.14 7.42 14.04
CA GLU A 162 7.36 8.50 13.41
C GLU A 162 6.76 8.06 12.07
N PHE A 163 7.27 6.97 11.50
CA PHE A 163 6.85 6.40 10.23
C PHE A 163 6.81 4.86 10.29
N SER A 164 5.90 4.25 9.56
CA SER A 164 5.86 2.83 9.28
C SER A 164 5.51 2.54 7.83
N GLY A 165 6.08 1.49 7.26
CA GLY A 165 5.84 1.06 5.90
C GLY A 165 6.59 -0.22 5.56
N TYR A 166 6.77 -0.45 4.27
CA TYR A 166 7.50 -1.60 3.75
C TYR A 166 8.72 -1.17 2.93
N THR A 167 9.73 -2.02 2.82
CA THR A 167 10.88 -1.85 1.93
C THR A 167 11.00 -3.01 0.94
N MET A 168 11.38 -2.73 -0.32
CA MET A 168 11.51 -3.77 -1.37
C MET A 168 12.72 -4.68 -1.19
N GLY A 169 13.81 -4.17 -0.62
CA GLY A 169 15.06 -4.90 -0.46
C GLY A 169 15.57 -4.92 0.96
N ASP A 170 16.52 -5.81 1.18
CA ASP A 170 17.14 -6.02 2.48
C ASP A 170 18.05 -4.85 2.85
N PRO A 171 18.02 -4.41 4.12
CA PRO A 171 18.92 -3.39 4.61
C PRO A 171 20.36 -3.94 4.75
N PRO A 172 21.39 -3.07 4.66
CA PRO A 172 21.29 -1.63 4.40
C PRO A 172 21.26 -1.24 2.90
N GLU A 173 21.84 -2.03 2.01
CA GLU A 173 22.13 -1.56 0.65
C GLU A 173 20.86 -1.35 -0.19
N HIS A 174 19.82 -2.15 0.05
CA HIS A 174 18.64 -2.24 -0.81
C HIS A 174 17.36 -1.72 -0.17
N ILE A 175 17.47 -0.92 0.90
CA ILE A 175 16.29 -0.24 1.47
C ILE A 175 15.64 0.62 0.38
N SER A 176 14.33 0.50 0.21
CA SER A 176 13.57 1.36 -0.69
C SER A 176 12.13 1.32 -0.25
N ILE A 177 11.72 2.34 0.51
CA ILE A 177 10.37 2.43 1.07
C ILE A 177 9.33 2.52 -0.04
N VAL A 178 8.39 1.58 -0.04
CA VAL A 178 7.31 1.50 -1.04
C VAL A 178 6.10 2.33 -0.66
N ASN A 179 5.29 2.68 -1.67
CA ASN A 179 4.20 3.64 -1.53
C ASN A 179 2.79 3.02 -1.45
N PHE A 180 2.65 1.68 -1.42
CA PHE A 180 1.31 1.06 -1.39
C PHE A 180 0.67 1.03 0.00
N ALA A 181 1.46 1.07 1.07
CA ALA A 181 1.00 1.08 2.46
C ALA A 181 2.00 1.84 3.32
N MET A 182 1.53 2.92 3.94
CA MET A 182 2.35 3.80 4.78
C MET A 182 1.52 4.24 5.97
N MET A 183 2.17 4.48 7.10
CA MET A 183 1.56 5.10 8.27
C MET A 183 2.55 6.10 8.85
N ALA A 184 2.09 7.30 9.18
CA ALA A 184 2.98 8.37 9.63
C ALA A 184 2.26 9.30 10.61
N ILE A 185 3.04 9.93 11.49
CA ILE A 185 2.56 11.10 12.21
C ILE A 185 2.31 12.27 11.23
N ALA A 186 1.46 13.22 11.62
CA ALA A 186 1.34 14.47 10.88
C ALA A 186 2.68 15.21 10.86
N ASP A 187 2.97 15.90 9.76
CA ASP A 187 4.24 16.59 9.51
C ASP A 187 5.50 15.68 9.64
N CYS A 188 5.36 14.38 9.36
CA CYS A 188 6.48 13.43 9.37
C CYS A 188 7.66 13.95 8.50
N PRO A 189 8.84 14.17 9.09
CA PRO A 189 10.00 14.72 8.38
C PRO A 189 10.41 13.96 7.11
N LEU A 190 10.39 12.63 7.17
CA LEU A 190 10.70 11.77 6.02
C LEU A 190 9.72 12.00 4.86
N VAL A 191 8.42 11.99 5.16
CA VAL A 191 7.36 12.22 4.18
C VAL A 191 7.46 13.63 3.60
N LEU A 192 7.76 14.63 4.44
CA LEU A 192 7.89 16.02 4.00
C LEU A 192 9.01 16.17 2.99
N ARG A 193 10.17 15.59 3.28
CA ARG A 193 11.34 15.64 2.40
C ARG A 193 11.07 14.91 1.08
N ALA A 194 10.52 13.70 1.13
CA ALA A 194 10.11 12.95 -0.06
C ALA A 194 9.07 13.73 -0.90
N HIS A 195 8.14 14.43 -0.25
CA HIS A 195 7.15 15.25 -0.93
C HIS A 195 7.75 16.44 -1.66
N ARG A 196 8.68 17.18 -1.03
CA ARG A 196 9.38 18.30 -1.68
C ARG A 196 10.16 17.85 -2.91
N ILE A 197 10.84 16.70 -2.82
CA ILE A 197 11.53 16.07 -3.95
C ILE A 197 10.52 15.74 -5.05
N LEU A 198 9.40 15.11 -4.71
CA LEU A 198 8.36 14.75 -5.68
C LEU A 198 7.79 15.98 -6.40
N LEU A 199 7.43 17.04 -5.68
CA LEU A 199 6.93 18.27 -6.31
C LEU A 199 7.93 18.85 -7.30
N LYS A 200 9.22 18.88 -6.94
CA LYS A 200 10.28 19.38 -7.82
C LYS A 200 10.44 18.54 -9.08
N LEU A 201 10.33 17.21 -8.97
CA LEU A 201 10.39 16.32 -10.14
C LEU A 201 9.25 16.56 -11.14
N TRP A 202 8.11 17.06 -10.66
CA TRP A 202 6.92 17.36 -11.46
C TRP A 202 6.87 18.79 -12.01
N GLU A 203 7.78 19.69 -11.62
CA GLU A 203 7.79 21.07 -12.13
C GLU A 203 7.87 21.11 -13.66
N GLY A 204 6.89 21.78 -14.29
CA GLY A 204 6.80 21.91 -15.75
C GLY A 204 6.51 20.60 -16.50
N LYS A 205 6.14 19.50 -15.80
CA LYS A 205 5.88 18.20 -16.41
C LYS A 205 4.43 17.74 -16.27
N THR A 206 3.98 16.92 -17.20
CA THR A 206 2.67 16.27 -17.20
C THR A 206 2.74 14.76 -16.98
N SER A 207 3.93 14.19 -16.93
CA SER A 207 4.19 12.77 -16.63
C SER A 207 5.52 12.61 -15.92
N THR A 208 5.81 11.39 -15.47
CA THR A 208 7.04 11.01 -14.75
C THR A 208 8.16 10.52 -15.67
N ALA A 209 7.95 10.54 -17.00
CA ALA A 209 8.95 10.06 -17.95
C ALA A 209 10.27 10.85 -17.82
N GLY A 210 11.39 10.13 -17.75
CA GLY A 210 12.73 10.67 -17.54
C GLY A 210 13.00 11.21 -16.14
N ALA A 211 12.10 11.02 -15.16
CA ALA A 211 12.30 11.53 -13.81
C ALA A 211 13.45 10.83 -13.07
N HIS A 212 13.71 9.55 -13.37
CA HIS A 212 14.84 8.78 -12.83
C HIS A 212 16.20 9.45 -13.08
N ALA A 213 16.34 10.20 -14.17
CA ALA A 213 17.59 10.87 -14.54
C ALA A 213 17.83 12.18 -13.77
N SER A 214 16.87 12.63 -12.96
CA SER A 214 17.03 13.85 -12.16
C SER A 214 18.11 13.67 -11.10
N PRO A 215 19.00 14.67 -10.88
CA PRO A 215 19.99 14.65 -9.81
C PRO A 215 19.39 14.42 -8.42
N LEU A 216 18.11 14.76 -8.24
CA LEU A 216 17.38 14.53 -6.99
C LEU A 216 17.16 13.05 -6.67
N VAL A 217 17.23 12.14 -7.64
CA VAL A 217 16.96 10.70 -7.44
C VAL A 217 17.94 9.77 -8.13
N SER A 218 18.77 10.25 -9.06
CA SER A 218 19.69 9.42 -9.85
C SER A 218 20.82 8.74 -9.04
N HIS A 219 21.04 9.20 -7.80
CA HIS A 219 21.94 8.62 -6.80
C HIS A 219 21.31 7.42 -6.05
N VAL A 220 20.03 7.14 -6.29
CA VAL A 220 19.32 5.96 -5.78
C VAL A 220 19.34 4.89 -6.87
N PRO A 221 19.59 3.61 -6.53
CA PRO A 221 19.53 2.53 -7.51
C PRO A 221 18.17 2.45 -8.22
N LEU A 222 18.21 2.22 -9.53
CA LEU A 222 17.00 1.97 -10.32
C LEU A 222 16.26 0.73 -9.80
N MET A 223 14.94 0.74 -9.91
CA MET A 223 14.14 -0.46 -9.70
C MET A 223 14.40 -1.44 -10.83
N ARG A 224 14.69 -2.69 -10.45
CA ARG A 224 15.03 -3.74 -11.41
C ARG A 224 13.79 -4.46 -11.90
N VAL A 225 13.64 -4.52 -13.21
CA VAL A 225 12.75 -5.44 -13.92
C VAL A 225 13.42 -6.82 -13.90
N PRO A 226 12.80 -7.89 -13.36
CA PRO A 226 13.42 -9.20 -13.34
C PRO A 226 13.67 -9.74 -14.76
N ASP A 227 14.84 -10.34 -14.96
CA ASP A 227 15.24 -10.93 -16.23
C ASP A 227 14.25 -12.01 -16.70
N GLY A 228 13.86 -11.97 -17.98
CA GLY A 228 13.02 -12.99 -18.62
C GLY A 228 11.49 -12.78 -18.52
N LEU A 229 11.03 -11.68 -17.94
CA LEU A 229 9.60 -11.35 -17.78
C LEU A 229 9.00 -10.43 -18.86
N VAL A 230 9.83 -9.86 -19.76
CA VAL A 230 9.33 -9.01 -20.85
C VAL A 230 8.73 -9.87 -21.96
N GLN A 231 7.41 -10.10 -21.93
CA GLN A 231 6.67 -10.63 -23.08
C GLN A 231 6.16 -9.47 -23.93
N SER A 232 6.69 -9.35 -25.15
CA SER A 232 6.13 -8.46 -26.16
C SER A 232 4.86 -9.08 -26.72
N GLU A 233 3.68 -8.56 -26.36
CA GLU A 233 2.47 -8.81 -27.14
C GLU A 233 2.43 -7.86 -28.34
N ASP A 234 2.30 -8.42 -29.54
CA ASP A 234 2.22 -7.67 -30.79
C ASP A 234 0.96 -6.78 -30.82
N GLY A 235 1.15 -5.47 -30.96
CA GLY A 235 0.10 -4.52 -31.37
C GLY A 235 -0.46 -3.57 -30.31
N GLN A 236 0.02 -3.58 -29.06
CA GLN A 236 -0.26 -2.52 -28.09
C GLN A 236 0.95 -1.59 -27.91
N GLU A 237 0.74 -0.32 -27.58
CA GLU A 237 1.81 0.66 -27.34
C GLU A 237 2.92 0.05 -26.48
N LYS A 238 4.10 -0.10 -27.10
CA LYS A 238 5.31 -0.59 -26.45
C LYS A 238 5.66 0.34 -25.30
N MET A 239 5.36 -0.07 -24.08
CA MET A 239 6.23 0.31 -22.98
C MET A 239 7.49 -0.50 -23.16
N ASP A 240 8.63 0.16 -23.35
CA ASP A 240 9.92 -0.47 -23.09
C ASP A 240 9.93 -0.78 -21.59
N ILE A 241 9.55 -2.01 -21.22
CA ILE A 241 9.61 -2.50 -19.84
C ILE A 241 11.10 -2.68 -19.52
N ASN A 242 11.74 -1.59 -19.12
CA ASN A 242 13.11 -1.52 -18.63
C ASN A 242 13.13 -0.89 -17.23
N ASP A 243 14.30 -0.92 -16.61
CA ASP A 243 14.50 -0.42 -15.26
C ASP A 243 14.16 1.07 -15.15
N GLU A 244 14.50 1.86 -16.16
CA GLU A 244 14.19 3.29 -16.24
C GLU A 244 12.67 3.54 -16.25
N GLY A 245 11.94 2.84 -17.11
CA GLY A 245 10.49 2.97 -17.24
C GLY A 245 9.75 2.52 -15.98
N MET A 246 10.20 1.44 -15.33
CA MET A 246 9.68 1.02 -14.04
C MET A 246 9.95 2.06 -12.95
N THR A 247 11.16 2.62 -12.95
CA THR A 247 11.58 3.65 -11.99
C THR A 247 10.78 4.95 -12.16
N ASP A 248 10.55 5.39 -13.40
CA ASP A 248 9.71 6.56 -13.71
C ASP A 248 8.26 6.32 -13.31
N TYR A 249 7.72 5.13 -13.58
CA TYR A 249 6.35 4.77 -13.17
C TYR A 249 6.17 4.86 -11.64
N ALA A 250 7.15 4.39 -10.88
CA ALA A 250 7.11 4.37 -9.43
C ALA A 250 7.97 5.46 -8.78
N ILE A 251 8.08 6.63 -9.42
CA ILE A 251 9.02 7.69 -9.00
C ILE A 251 8.82 8.15 -7.56
N GLN A 252 7.61 8.06 -7.00
CA GLN A 252 7.35 8.38 -5.60
C GLN A 252 8.18 7.52 -4.63
N ILE A 253 8.42 6.26 -4.96
CA ILE A 253 9.29 5.36 -4.17
C ILE A 253 10.75 5.86 -4.25
N GLN A 254 11.20 6.35 -5.41
CA GLN A 254 12.54 6.95 -5.54
C GLN A 254 12.67 8.24 -4.74
N CYS A 255 11.60 9.02 -4.59
CA CYS A 255 11.61 10.19 -3.70
C CYS A 255 11.83 9.79 -2.23
N PHE A 256 11.26 8.68 -1.75
CA PHE A 256 11.64 8.11 -0.46
C PHE A 256 13.07 7.60 -0.45
N GLY A 257 13.46 6.83 -1.47
CA GLY A 257 14.80 6.28 -1.63
C GLY A 257 15.91 7.34 -1.59
N SER A 258 15.58 8.54 -2.09
CA SER A 258 16.41 9.74 -1.99
C SER A 258 16.40 10.30 -0.57
N ALA A 259 15.21 10.55 0.01
CA ALA A 259 15.10 11.12 1.35
C ALA A 259 15.82 10.27 2.41
N GLU A 260 15.76 8.94 2.34
CA GLU A 260 16.45 8.02 3.25
C GLU A 260 17.97 7.97 3.05
N ARG A 261 18.50 8.34 1.87
CA ARG A 261 19.94 8.34 1.56
C ARG A 261 20.57 9.72 1.56
N TRP A 262 19.80 10.75 1.92
CA TRP A 262 20.24 12.14 1.88
C TRP A 262 20.83 12.59 3.22
N LEU A 263 22.00 13.19 3.18
CA LEU A 263 22.58 13.97 4.28
C LEU A 263 22.58 15.46 3.89
N ASP A 264 21.84 16.26 4.65
CA ASP A 264 21.74 17.72 4.48
C ASP A 264 22.05 18.36 5.83
N GLU A 265 23.33 18.64 6.06
CA GLU A 265 23.80 19.22 7.32
C GLU A 265 23.24 20.62 7.55
N ALA A 266 23.09 21.42 6.49
CA ALA A 266 22.56 22.78 6.57
C ALA A 266 21.06 22.78 6.96
N GLY A 267 20.30 21.81 6.44
CA GLY A 267 18.90 21.58 6.76
C GLY A 267 18.64 20.67 7.97
N GLY A 268 19.70 20.20 8.65
CA GLY A 268 19.60 19.34 9.83
C GLY A 268 19.00 17.95 9.57
N TRP A 269 19.21 17.38 8.38
CA TRP A 269 18.65 16.09 7.99
C TRP A 269 19.74 15.03 7.79
N ASN A 270 19.58 13.89 8.47
CA ASN A 270 20.36 12.69 8.28
C ASN A 270 19.42 11.52 7.98
N GLY A 271 19.17 11.27 6.69
CA GLY A 271 18.27 10.22 6.22
C GLY A 271 18.61 8.84 6.76
N PRO A 272 19.89 8.38 6.66
CA PRO A 272 20.28 7.07 7.16
C PRO A 272 20.02 6.86 8.66
N GLU A 273 20.35 7.88 9.47
CA GLU A 273 20.08 7.84 10.91
C GLU A 273 18.58 7.88 11.22
N TYR A 274 17.82 8.73 10.53
CA TYR A 274 16.38 8.83 10.70
C TYR A 274 15.69 7.51 10.41
N VAL A 275 15.98 6.87 9.27
CA VAL A 275 15.36 5.57 8.93
C VAL A 275 15.68 4.51 9.98
N ARG A 276 16.93 4.43 10.43
CA ARG A 276 17.33 3.45 11.44
C ARG A 276 16.65 3.64 12.79
N THR A 277 16.40 4.88 13.20
CA THR A 277 15.97 5.20 14.58
C THR A 277 14.50 5.57 14.70
N LYS A 278 13.85 5.97 13.60
CA LYS A 278 12.50 6.55 13.57
C LYS A 278 11.52 5.79 12.69
N CYS A 279 11.95 4.81 11.90
CA CYS A 279 11.06 4.07 10.99
C CYS A 279 10.81 2.62 11.45
N TRP A 280 9.55 2.23 11.48
CA TRP A 280 9.10 0.86 11.65
C TRP A 280 8.88 0.21 10.27
N LEU A 281 9.93 -0.40 9.72
CA LEU A 281 9.89 -0.98 8.38
C LEU A 281 9.70 -2.49 8.39
N TYR A 282 8.86 -2.96 7.48
CA TYR A 282 8.68 -4.38 7.18
C TYR A 282 9.35 -4.77 5.86
N SER A 283 9.79 -6.02 5.75
CA SER A 283 10.14 -6.63 4.45
C SER A 283 8.88 -6.69 3.61
N MET A 284 8.86 -6.02 2.45
CA MET A 284 7.74 -6.08 1.52
C MET A 284 7.43 -7.53 1.15
N ILE A 285 8.48 -8.28 0.84
CA ILE A 285 8.37 -9.66 0.37
C ILE A 285 7.73 -10.55 1.44
N ASP A 286 8.23 -10.50 2.67
CA ASP A 286 7.77 -11.41 3.74
C ASP A 286 6.46 -10.97 4.39
N MET A 287 6.11 -9.68 4.30
CA MET A 287 4.97 -9.12 5.04
C MET A 287 3.80 -8.66 4.16
N ALA A 288 3.96 -8.68 2.83
CA ALA A 288 2.90 -8.33 1.87
C ALA A 288 2.73 -9.31 0.69
N TYR A 289 3.73 -10.15 0.40
CA TYR A 289 3.77 -11.04 -0.78
C TYR A 289 4.00 -12.53 -0.43
N VAL A 290 3.57 -12.96 0.76
CA VAL A 290 3.72 -14.36 1.23
C VAL A 290 3.06 -15.35 0.26
N SER A 291 1.87 -15.04 -0.27
CA SER A 291 1.18 -15.90 -1.24
C SER A 291 1.97 -16.07 -2.53
N GLU A 292 2.63 -15.01 -2.98
CA GLU A 292 3.46 -15.00 -4.18
C GLU A 292 4.72 -15.84 -3.96
N GLN A 293 5.40 -15.70 -2.82
CA GLN A 293 6.55 -16.54 -2.48
C GLN A 293 6.18 -18.04 -2.47
N LEU A 294 5.08 -18.42 -1.81
CA LEU A 294 4.65 -19.82 -1.67
C LEU A 294 4.23 -20.47 -2.99
N THR A 295 3.90 -19.67 -4.00
CA THR A 295 3.46 -20.16 -5.31
C THR A 295 4.49 -19.92 -6.41
N GLY A 296 5.71 -19.48 -6.07
CA GLY A 296 6.74 -19.15 -7.04
C GLY A 296 6.28 -18.07 -8.03
N TRP A 297 5.57 -17.05 -7.52
CA TRP A 297 5.02 -15.93 -8.29
C TRP A 297 3.97 -16.34 -9.35
N ASN A 298 3.42 -17.56 -9.26
CA ASN A 298 2.38 -18.02 -10.18
C ASN A 298 0.98 -17.60 -9.69
N SER A 299 0.50 -16.46 -10.20
CA SER A 299 -0.82 -15.92 -9.86
C SER A 299 -1.99 -16.83 -10.22
N ARG A 300 -1.88 -17.63 -11.29
CA ARG A 300 -2.92 -18.61 -11.65
C ARG A 300 -3.02 -19.72 -10.62
N ARG A 301 -1.86 -20.22 -10.18
CA ARG A 301 -1.78 -21.22 -9.11
C ARG A 301 -2.34 -20.70 -7.79
N GLN A 302 -2.06 -19.45 -7.42
CA GLN A 302 -2.66 -18.81 -6.24
C GLN A 302 -4.19 -18.80 -6.32
N TYR A 303 -4.74 -18.40 -7.46
CA TYR A 303 -6.18 -18.36 -7.68
C TYR A 303 -6.82 -19.74 -7.53
N GLU A 304 -6.23 -20.78 -8.13
CA GLU A 304 -6.74 -22.16 -8.06
C GLU A 304 -6.69 -22.73 -6.64
N LEU A 305 -5.58 -22.50 -5.92
CA LEU A 305 -5.43 -22.90 -4.52
C LEU A 305 -6.48 -22.22 -3.63
N LEU A 306 -6.65 -20.90 -3.76
CA LEU A 306 -7.63 -20.15 -2.95
C LEU A 306 -9.09 -20.48 -3.32
N ALA A 307 -9.35 -20.89 -4.55
CA ALA A 307 -10.67 -21.36 -4.97
C ALA A 307 -11.01 -22.78 -4.48
N THR A 308 -10.02 -23.55 -4.01
CA THR A 308 -10.21 -24.93 -3.57
C THR A 308 -11.11 -25.00 -2.33
N LYS A 309 -11.98 -26.00 -2.27
CA LYS A 309 -12.86 -26.24 -1.11
C LYS A 309 -12.05 -26.82 0.06
N LEU A 310 -12.39 -26.40 1.27
CA LEU A 310 -11.91 -27.02 2.50
C LEU A 310 -12.32 -28.50 2.53
N PRO A 311 -11.48 -29.40 3.08
CA PRO A 311 -11.83 -30.81 3.20
C PRO A 311 -13.08 -30.99 4.06
N SER A 312 -13.88 -32.01 3.74
CA SER A 312 -15.00 -32.41 4.59
C SER A 312 -14.52 -32.98 5.93
N SER A 313 -15.39 -33.05 6.92
CA SER A 313 -15.03 -33.68 8.21
C SER A 313 -14.57 -35.11 8.01
N GLY A 314 -13.35 -35.43 8.46
CA GLY A 314 -12.73 -36.76 8.32
C GLY A 314 -12.06 -37.04 6.97
N GLU A 315 -12.13 -36.11 6.02
CA GLU A 315 -11.43 -36.20 4.74
C GLU A 315 -9.96 -35.76 4.89
N ALA A 316 -9.05 -36.50 4.28
CA ALA A 316 -7.64 -36.14 4.27
C ALA A 316 -7.37 -34.98 3.30
N GLU A 317 -6.52 -34.03 3.69
CA GLU A 317 -6.09 -32.96 2.78
C GLU A 317 -5.27 -33.52 1.62
N SER A 318 -5.63 -33.12 0.40
CA SER A 318 -4.75 -33.18 -0.77
C SER A 318 -3.54 -32.25 -0.60
N ASP A 319 -2.51 -32.41 -1.43
CA ASP A 319 -1.32 -31.54 -1.37
C ASP A 319 -1.64 -30.08 -1.75
N ASP A 320 -2.59 -29.87 -2.67
CA ASP A 320 -3.12 -28.56 -3.00
C ASP A 320 -3.83 -27.91 -1.81
N GLN A 321 -4.64 -28.69 -1.08
CA GLN A 321 -5.31 -28.21 0.13
C GLN A 321 -4.32 -27.86 1.24
N LYS A 322 -3.25 -28.66 1.43
CA LYS A 322 -2.19 -28.34 2.40
C LYS A 322 -1.49 -27.03 2.04
N LEU A 323 -1.15 -26.83 0.77
CA LEU A 323 -0.52 -25.59 0.31
C LEU A 323 -1.47 -24.39 0.41
N ALA A 324 -2.75 -24.55 0.06
CA ALA A 324 -3.75 -23.51 0.22
C ALA A 324 -3.96 -23.13 1.71
N ARG A 325 -3.95 -24.13 2.60
CA ARG A 325 -3.96 -23.92 4.06
C ARG A 325 -2.75 -23.14 4.51
N GLU A 326 -1.55 -23.53 4.07
CA GLU A 326 -0.31 -22.84 4.41
C GLU A 326 -0.33 -21.37 3.96
N ILE A 327 -0.84 -21.07 2.76
CA ILE A 327 -1.02 -19.69 2.29
C ILE A 327 -1.91 -18.89 3.24
N VAL A 328 -3.07 -19.42 3.63
CA VAL A 328 -4.00 -18.72 4.54
C VAL A 328 -3.39 -18.53 5.93
N GLU A 329 -2.85 -19.60 6.52
CA GLU A 329 -2.25 -19.56 7.85
C GLU A 329 -1.07 -18.59 7.92
N LYS A 330 -0.14 -18.64 6.96
CA LYS A 330 1.01 -17.72 6.94
C LYS A 330 0.59 -16.28 6.63
N SER A 331 -0.36 -16.05 5.74
CA SER A 331 -0.88 -14.71 5.47
C SER A 331 -1.42 -14.06 6.75
N ILE A 332 -2.21 -14.81 7.54
CA ILE A 332 -2.83 -14.27 8.74
C ILE A 332 -1.85 -14.18 9.91
N ALA A 333 -1.06 -15.23 10.15
CA ALA A 333 -0.25 -15.33 11.37
C ALA A 333 1.16 -14.75 11.24
N GLN A 334 1.70 -14.62 10.02
CA GLN A 334 3.11 -14.29 9.79
C GLN A 334 3.34 -13.09 8.85
N SER A 335 2.30 -12.63 8.14
CA SER A 335 2.37 -11.42 7.29
C SER A 335 1.60 -10.26 7.91
N TRP A 336 1.85 -9.03 7.46
CA TRP A 336 1.08 -7.86 7.91
C TRP A 336 -0.12 -7.56 7.00
N SER A 337 0.02 -7.83 5.71
CA SER A 337 -1.04 -7.67 4.72
C SER A 337 -0.82 -8.61 3.53
N LEU A 338 -1.75 -8.63 2.59
CA LEU A 338 -1.54 -9.20 1.26
C LEU A 338 -1.80 -8.09 0.24
N LYS A 339 -0.78 -7.78 -0.57
CA LYS A 339 -0.87 -6.79 -1.64
C LYS A 339 -1.29 -7.45 -2.94
N LEU A 340 -2.52 -7.19 -3.38
CA LEU A 340 -2.93 -7.59 -4.73
C LEU A 340 -2.26 -6.67 -5.76
N ALA A 341 -1.32 -7.22 -6.52
CA ALA A 341 -0.63 -6.50 -7.58
C ALA A 341 -1.58 -6.12 -8.73
N HIS A 342 -1.49 -4.88 -9.20
CA HIS A 342 -2.21 -4.35 -10.36
C HIS A 342 -1.26 -3.43 -11.17
N GLY A 343 -1.73 -2.89 -12.30
CA GLY A 343 -0.97 -1.88 -13.04
C GLY A 343 0.28 -2.44 -13.72
N PHE A 344 1.43 -1.80 -13.52
CA PHE A 344 2.70 -2.17 -14.16
C PHE A 344 3.11 -3.62 -13.87
N SER A 345 2.88 -4.11 -12.65
CA SER A 345 3.20 -5.49 -12.28
C SER A 345 2.48 -6.53 -13.14
N ALA A 346 1.23 -6.27 -13.56
CA ALA A 346 0.52 -7.21 -14.44
C ALA A 346 1.08 -7.23 -15.87
N LYS A 347 1.60 -6.09 -16.34
CA LYS A 347 2.35 -6.04 -17.62
C LYS A 347 3.70 -6.75 -17.48
N LEU A 348 4.37 -6.56 -16.34
CA LEU A 348 5.65 -7.18 -16.04
C LEU A 348 5.54 -8.71 -16.02
N PHE A 349 4.51 -9.31 -15.42
CA PHE A 349 4.43 -10.77 -15.30
C PHE A 349 3.85 -11.49 -16.52
N GLY A 350 3.46 -10.78 -17.59
CA GLY A 350 2.90 -11.38 -18.82
C GLY A 350 1.63 -12.24 -18.60
N ALA A 351 1.03 -12.17 -17.41
CA ALA A 351 -0.10 -12.99 -17.00
C ALA A 351 -0.99 -12.22 -16.02
N PRO A 352 -2.31 -12.50 -15.99
CA PRO A 352 -3.21 -11.90 -15.00
C PRO A 352 -2.74 -12.20 -13.57
N THR A 353 -2.52 -11.14 -12.79
CA THR A 353 -2.25 -11.26 -11.34
C THR A 353 -3.48 -11.83 -10.60
N LEU A 354 -3.31 -12.25 -9.35
CA LEU A 354 -4.44 -12.72 -8.52
C LEU A 354 -5.59 -11.69 -8.48
N GLY A 355 -5.26 -10.39 -8.35
CA GLY A 355 -6.24 -9.31 -8.38
C GLY A 355 -7.04 -9.25 -9.69
N PHE A 356 -6.38 -9.42 -10.84
CA PHE A 356 -7.07 -9.50 -12.14
C PHE A 356 -7.94 -10.76 -12.26
N LEU A 357 -7.50 -11.90 -11.73
CA LEU A 357 -8.27 -13.14 -11.75
C LEU A 357 -9.53 -13.02 -10.88
N TRP A 358 -9.44 -12.43 -9.69
CA TRP A 358 -10.61 -12.13 -8.86
C TRP A 358 -11.54 -11.08 -9.46
N ARG A 359 -10.99 -10.09 -10.16
CA ARG A 359 -11.79 -9.13 -10.92
C ARG A 359 -12.61 -9.81 -12.02
N ALA A 360 -12.01 -10.75 -12.73
CA ALA A 360 -12.65 -11.50 -13.81
C ALA A 360 -13.65 -12.56 -13.32
N ASN A 361 -13.56 -12.97 -12.05
CA ASN A 361 -14.40 -14.01 -11.44
C ASN A 361 -15.09 -13.50 -10.16
N PRO A 362 -16.08 -12.60 -10.26
CA PRO A 362 -16.71 -12.01 -9.08
C PRO A 362 -17.22 -13.05 -8.07
N GLY A 363 -16.81 -12.89 -6.81
CA GLY A 363 -17.22 -13.76 -5.70
C GLY A 363 -16.25 -14.92 -5.44
N SER A 364 -15.29 -15.20 -6.33
CA SER A 364 -14.28 -16.25 -6.11
C SER A 364 -13.36 -15.95 -4.92
N ASP A 365 -13.14 -14.67 -4.60
CA ASP A 365 -12.27 -14.20 -3.52
C ASP A 365 -12.90 -14.32 -2.13
N CYS A 366 -14.17 -14.72 -2.03
CA CYS A 366 -14.90 -14.81 -0.77
C CYS A 366 -15.91 -15.97 -0.74
N ALA A 367 -15.75 -16.97 -1.60
CA ALA A 367 -16.70 -18.07 -1.69
C ALA A 367 -16.72 -18.92 -0.40
N ASP A 368 -17.90 -19.15 0.16
CA ASP A 368 -18.04 -19.93 1.38
C ASP A 368 -17.46 -21.34 1.25
N GLY A 369 -16.71 -21.75 2.28
CA GLY A 369 -16.08 -23.06 2.34
C GLY A 369 -14.89 -23.27 1.42
N THR A 370 -14.34 -22.21 0.83
CA THR A 370 -13.03 -22.24 0.15
C THR A 370 -11.95 -21.61 1.02
N TYR A 371 -10.69 -21.78 0.63
CA TYR A 371 -9.57 -21.08 1.28
C TYR A 371 -9.64 -19.56 1.11
N ALA A 372 -10.19 -19.05 0.00
CA ALA A 372 -10.49 -17.62 -0.16
C ALA A 372 -11.54 -17.14 0.85
N GLY A 373 -12.63 -17.91 1.03
CA GLY A 373 -13.63 -17.64 2.06
C GLY A 373 -13.03 -17.64 3.47
N TRP A 374 -12.15 -18.60 3.77
CA TRP A 374 -11.44 -18.67 5.05
C TRP A 374 -10.51 -17.46 5.26
N LEU A 375 -9.75 -17.06 4.23
CA LEU A 375 -8.90 -15.88 4.28
C LEU A 375 -9.69 -14.60 4.57
N ARG A 376 -10.85 -14.42 3.92
CA ARG A 376 -11.74 -13.26 4.15
C ARG A 376 -12.36 -13.27 5.54
N TRP A 377 -12.80 -14.44 6.01
CA TRP A 377 -13.29 -14.58 7.37
C TRP A 377 -12.19 -14.25 8.38
N ALA A 378 -10.99 -14.78 8.20
CA ALA A 378 -9.85 -14.52 9.08
C ALA A 378 -9.42 -13.05 9.07
N GLN A 379 -9.41 -12.40 7.91
CA GLN A 379 -9.15 -10.96 7.77
C GLN A 379 -10.03 -10.11 8.69
N LEU A 380 -11.30 -10.50 8.82
CA LEU A 380 -12.30 -9.77 9.58
C LEU A 380 -12.30 -10.14 11.07
N ASN A 381 -11.96 -11.38 11.41
CA ASN A 381 -12.23 -11.93 12.75
C ASN A 381 -10.99 -12.18 13.59
N LEU A 382 -9.80 -12.25 12.98
CA LEU A 382 -8.58 -12.65 13.65
C LEU A 382 -7.53 -11.54 13.66
N MET A 383 -6.67 -11.60 14.67
CA MET A 383 -5.41 -10.88 14.75
C MET A 383 -4.27 -11.82 15.15
N GLN A 384 -3.03 -11.44 14.85
CA GLN A 384 -1.85 -12.21 15.25
C GLN A 384 -1.70 -12.19 16.77
N THR A 385 -1.31 -13.33 17.35
CA THR A 385 -0.96 -13.40 18.77
C THR A 385 0.33 -12.63 19.07
N ASN A 386 1.26 -12.61 18.12
CA ASN A 386 2.51 -11.87 18.20
C ASN A 386 2.66 -11.01 16.94
N PRO A 387 2.48 -9.68 17.04
CA PRO A 387 2.71 -8.79 15.92
C PRO A 387 4.16 -8.92 15.38
N PRO A 388 4.36 -8.90 14.04
CA PRO A 388 5.69 -8.90 13.45
C PRO A 388 6.52 -7.70 13.93
N LYS A 389 7.79 -7.95 14.23
CA LYS A 389 8.77 -6.93 14.61
C LYS A 389 9.27 -6.15 13.38
N PRO A 390 9.73 -4.90 13.53
CA PRO A 390 10.32 -4.17 12.42
C PRO A 390 11.67 -4.79 12.06
N LEU A 391 12.11 -4.56 10.82
CA LEU A 391 13.45 -4.87 10.38
C LEU A 391 14.48 -4.10 11.21
N VAL A 392 15.60 -4.76 11.52
CA VAL A 392 16.77 -4.08 12.06
C VAL A 392 17.52 -3.46 10.90
N VAL A 393 17.57 -2.13 10.85
CA VAL A 393 18.33 -1.38 9.86
C VAL A 393 19.72 -1.11 10.44
N PRO A 394 20.82 -1.65 9.86
CA PRO A 394 22.17 -1.32 10.30
C PRO A 394 22.56 0.08 9.81
N GLU A 395 23.71 0.58 10.26
CA GLU A 395 24.25 1.84 9.76
C GLU A 395 24.62 1.74 8.28
N TYR A 396 24.39 2.82 7.53
CA TYR A 396 24.76 2.92 6.12
C TYR A 396 25.10 4.35 5.72
N SER A 397 25.96 4.46 4.72
CA SER A 397 26.42 5.76 4.22
C SER A 397 25.34 6.44 3.37
N PRO A 398 25.17 7.77 3.48
CA PRO A 398 24.34 8.51 2.54
C PRO A 398 24.93 8.41 1.12
N THR A 399 24.06 8.39 0.11
CA THR A 399 24.49 8.45 -1.31
C THR A 399 24.38 9.87 -1.88
N MET A 400 23.79 10.82 -1.13
CA MET A 400 23.78 12.25 -1.43
C MET A 400 24.17 13.06 -0.20
N VAL A 401 25.10 14.00 -0.38
CA VAL A 401 25.50 14.99 0.63
C VAL A 401 25.36 16.38 0.03
N ALA A 402 24.25 17.05 0.30
CA ALA A 402 23.95 18.36 -0.27
C ALA A 402 22.82 19.05 0.50
N SER A 403 22.72 20.38 0.36
CA SER A 403 21.52 21.09 0.82
C SER A 403 20.36 20.84 -0.15
N LEU A 404 19.25 20.28 0.33
CA LEU A 404 18.07 20.10 -0.51
C LEU A 404 17.49 21.46 -0.92
N ASP A 405 17.47 22.43 -0.03
CA ASP A 405 17.00 23.79 -0.32
C ASP A 405 17.80 24.49 -1.41
N ALA A 406 19.06 24.11 -1.62
CA ALA A 406 19.87 24.62 -2.73
C ALA A 406 19.60 23.91 -4.07
N MET A 407 18.92 22.76 -4.06
CA MET A 407 18.59 21.96 -5.24
C MET A 407 17.12 22.06 -5.67
N LEU A 408 16.24 22.50 -4.77
CA LEU A 408 14.85 22.88 -5.06
C LEU A 408 14.81 24.30 -5.59
#